data_AF-A0A839F6N1-F1
#
_entry.id   AF-A0A839F6N1-F1
#
_cell.length_a   1.000
_cell.length_b   1.000
_cell.length_c   1.000
_cell.angle_alpha   90.00
_cell.angle_beta   90.00
_cell.angle_gamma   90.00
#
_symmetry.space_group_name_H-M   'P 1'
#
loop_
_entity.id
_entity.type
_entity.pdbx_description
1 polymer ?
#
loop_
_entity_poly.entity_id
_entity_poly.type
_entity_poly.pdbx_seq_one_letter_code
_entity_poly.pdbx_strand_id
1 'polypeptide(L)'
;KFVTSGGSGDGDLYVKFGSAPTTSSYDCRSWATGNAETCNIATAQAGTYYVMINAYATFSGMSLTGSYTTGGGGGTALSNGVPVTGLAATAGNWTSDYTLVVPSGATNLKFVISGGSGDADLYVQLNAAPTTSSYLCRPYLSGNSETCTFASPTAGTYHARINAYSTFSGVTLTPSYTP
;
A
#
# COMPACT_ATOMS: atom_id res chain seq x y z
N LYS A 1 -8.96 -9.73 3.69
CA LYS A 1 -9.80 -10.93 3.88
C LYS A 1 -9.11 -12.15 3.27
N PHE A 2 -9.40 -13.33 3.79
CA PHE A 2 -8.96 -14.62 3.28
C PHE A 2 -10.19 -15.44 2.91
N VAL A 3 -10.12 -16.14 1.79
CA VAL A 3 -11.23 -16.93 1.25
C VAL A 3 -10.71 -18.28 0.81
N THR A 4 -11.35 -19.36 1.23
CA THR A 4 -11.16 -20.68 0.62
C THR A 4 -12.32 -20.99 -0.32
N SER A 5 -12.04 -21.73 -1.39
CA SER A 5 -13.06 -22.14 -2.36
C SER A 5 -12.62 -23.36 -3.16
N GLY A 6 -13.60 -23.98 -3.84
CA GLY A 6 -13.38 -25.15 -4.69
C GLY A 6 -13.09 -26.45 -3.92
N GLY A 7 -12.84 -27.52 -4.68
CA GLY A 7 -12.55 -28.84 -4.12
C GLY A 7 -13.75 -29.53 -3.47
N SER A 8 -13.46 -30.61 -2.74
CA SER A 8 -14.42 -31.38 -1.92
C SER A 8 -13.91 -31.47 -0.48
N GLY A 9 -14.79 -31.81 0.47
CA GLY A 9 -14.45 -31.95 1.89
C GLY A 9 -14.99 -30.80 2.74
N ASP A 10 -14.49 -30.73 3.98
CA ASP A 10 -14.92 -29.75 4.98
C ASP A 10 -13.70 -29.22 5.73
N GLY A 11 -13.24 -28.03 5.36
CA GLY A 11 -12.01 -27.44 5.85
C GLY A 11 -12.25 -26.06 6.43
N ASP A 12 -12.23 -25.97 7.76
CA ASP A 12 -12.41 -24.74 8.50
C ASP A 12 -11.19 -23.81 8.34
N LEU A 13 -11.45 -22.51 8.15
CA LEU A 13 -10.42 -21.49 7.98
C LEU A 13 -10.13 -20.75 9.30
N TYR A 14 -8.86 -20.71 9.70
CA TYR A 14 -8.37 -19.93 10.83
C TYR A 14 -7.23 -19.02 10.38
N VAL A 15 -7.26 -17.76 10.81
CA VAL A 15 -6.25 -16.75 10.47
C VAL A 15 -5.80 -16.02 11.71
N LYS A 16 -4.49 -15.78 11.83
CA LYS A 16 -3.90 -14.99 12.92
C LYS A 16 -2.69 -14.18 12.45
N PHE A 17 -2.58 -12.96 12.94
CA PHE A 17 -1.45 -12.05 12.71
C PHE A 17 -0.30 -12.35 13.68
N GLY A 18 0.93 -12.32 13.16
CA GLY A 18 2.17 -12.40 13.95
C GLY A 18 2.52 -13.79 14.53
N SER A 19 1.61 -14.77 14.49
CA SER A 19 1.86 -16.14 14.96
C SER A 19 0.89 -17.14 14.33
N ALA A 20 1.25 -18.43 14.35
CA ALA A 20 0.37 -19.49 13.89
C ALA A 20 -0.91 -19.59 14.75
N PRO A 21 -2.11 -19.65 14.13
CA PRO A 21 -3.35 -19.82 14.87
C PRO A 21 -3.46 -21.23 15.49
N THR A 22 -4.28 -21.35 16.53
CA THR A 22 -4.77 -22.62 17.09
C THR A 22 -6.29 -22.66 17.02
N THR A 23 -6.90 -23.79 17.36
CA THR A 23 -8.37 -23.92 17.45
C THR A 23 -8.99 -23.04 18.55
N SER A 24 -8.18 -22.54 19.48
CA SER A 24 -8.58 -21.66 20.58
C SER A 24 -7.98 -20.24 20.52
N SER A 25 -7.03 -19.98 19.61
CA SER A 25 -6.34 -18.70 19.44
C SER A 25 -6.26 -18.33 17.97
N TYR A 26 -7.12 -17.39 17.57
CA TYR A 26 -7.23 -16.91 16.20
C TYR A 26 -7.72 -15.46 16.21
N ASP A 27 -7.45 -14.72 15.14
CA ASP A 27 -7.97 -13.36 14.98
C ASP A 27 -9.25 -13.38 14.14
N CYS A 28 -9.40 -14.40 13.29
CA CYS A 28 -10.59 -14.62 12.51
C CYS A 28 -10.73 -16.09 12.15
N ARG A 29 -11.98 -16.57 12.13
CA ARG A 29 -12.35 -17.96 11.87
C ARG A 29 -13.63 -18.02 11.04
N SER A 30 -13.71 -19.03 10.18
CA SER A 30 -14.92 -19.43 9.46
C SER A 30 -15.02 -20.96 9.53
N TRP A 31 -16.22 -21.47 9.85
CA TRP A 31 -16.52 -22.89 10.08
C TRP A 31 -17.81 -23.31 9.34
N ALA A 32 -18.08 -22.70 8.20
CA ALA A 32 -19.21 -23.10 7.39
C ALA A 32 -19.01 -24.54 6.88
N THR A 33 -20.12 -25.22 6.59
CA THR A 33 -20.01 -26.58 6.05
C THR A 33 -19.40 -26.53 4.66
N GLY A 34 -18.28 -27.23 4.48
CA GLY A 34 -17.62 -27.40 3.19
C GLY A 34 -16.26 -26.69 3.11
N ASN A 35 -15.86 -26.32 1.90
CA ASN A 35 -14.57 -25.67 1.65
C ASN A 35 -14.68 -24.17 1.38
N ALA A 36 -15.89 -23.60 1.40
CA ALA A 36 -16.17 -22.23 1.00
C ALA A 36 -16.18 -21.29 2.21
N GLU A 37 -15.00 -21.06 2.77
CA GLU A 37 -14.84 -20.27 3.99
C GLU A 37 -14.45 -18.82 3.68
N THR A 38 -14.94 -17.87 4.47
CA THR A 38 -14.56 -16.46 4.35
C THR A 38 -14.19 -15.87 5.70
N CYS A 39 -12.96 -15.38 5.78
CA CYS A 39 -12.42 -14.73 6.95
C CYS A 39 -12.10 -13.26 6.66
N ASN A 40 -12.89 -12.35 7.23
CA ASN A 40 -12.70 -10.92 7.08
C ASN A 40 -11.85 -10.34 8.21
N ILE A 41 -10.65 -9.87 7.88
CA ILE A 41 -9.81 -9.08 8.78
C ILE A 41 -10.28 -7.62 8.67
N ALA A 42 -10.81 -7.07 9.76
CA ALA A 42 -11.37 -5.71 9.79
C ALA A 42 -10.30 -4.62 9.62
N THR A 43 -9.15 -4.80 10.28
CA THR A 43 -8.01 -3.86 10.21
C THR A 43 -6.75 -4.62 9.80
N ALA A 44 -6.29 -4.41 8.57
CA ALA A 44 -5.07 -5.04 8.10
C ALA A 44 -3.85 -4.35 8.73
N GLN A 45 -3.14 -5.09 9.58
CA GLN A 45 -1.83 -4.73 10.11
C GLN A 45 -0.70 -5.13 9.15
N ALA A 46 0.35 -4.31 9.08
CA ALA A 46 1.57 -4.63 8.34
C ALA A 46 2.36 -5.74 9.05
N GLY A 47 2.67 -6.83 8.34
CA GLY A 47 3.37 -7.99 8.86
C GLY A 47 2.79 -9.31 8.32
N THR A 48 3.12 -10.41 8.97
CA THR A 48 2.76 -11.76 8.49
C THR A 48 1.44 -12.25 9.10
N TYR A 49 0.54 -12.71 8.24
CA TYR A 49 -0.64 -13.49 8.64
C TYR A 49 -0.38 -14.97 8.41
N TYR A 50 -0.68 -15.77 9.41
CA TYR A 50 -0.63 -17.22 9.37
C TYR A 50 -2.03 -17.77 9.16
N VAL A 51 -2.16 -18.73 8.27
CA VAL A 51 -3.43 -19.38 7.93
C VAL A 51 -3.31 -20.86 8.27
N MET A 52 -4.29 -21.39 9.01
CA MET A 52 -4.45 -22.81 9.29
C MET A 52 -5.79 -23.26 8.74
N ILE A 53 -5.77 -24.38 8.02
CA ILE A 53 -6.98 -25.10 7.60
C ILE A 53 -7.13 -26.30 8.54
N ASN A 54 -8.25 -26.39 9.24
CA ASN A 54 -8.57 -27.51 10.11
C ASN A 54 -9.67 -28.36 9.47
N ALA A 55 -9.31 -29.56 9.02
CA ALA A 55 -10.23 -30.47 8.35
C ALA A 55 -11.19 -31.11 9.36
N TYR A 56 -12.49 -30.90 9.18
CA TYR A 56 -13.52 -31.71 9.83
C TYR A 56 -13.79 -33.00 9.02
N ALA A 57 -13.65 -32.91 7.69
CA ALA A 57 -13.62 -34.05 6.78
C ALA A 57 -12.45 -33.89 5.79
N THR A 58 -11.94 -35.00 5.27
CA THR A 58 -10.85 -35.00 4.29
C THR A 58 -11.18 -34.07 3.12
N PHE A 59 -10.34 -33.07 2.89
CA PHE A 59 -10.50 -32.13 1.78
C PHE A 59 -9.46 -32.35 0.68
N SER A 60 -9.81 -32.02 -0.55
CA SER A 60 -8.93 -32.09 -1.71
C SER A 60 -9.29 -31.04 -2.76
N GLY A 61 -8.29 -30.50 -3.45
CA GLY A 61 -8.48 -29.51 -4.52
C GLY A 61 -8.96 -28.12 -4.05
N MET A 62 -8.85 -27.81 -2.76
CA MET A 62 -9.18 -26.50 -2.21
C MET A 62 -8.17 -25.44 -2.67
N SER A 63 -8.66 -24.25 -2.98
CA SER A 63 -7.86 -23.04 -3.21
C SER A 63 -8.00 -22.09 -2.03
N LEU A 64 -6.89 -21.45 -1.63
CA LEU A 64 -6.87 -20.39 -0.62
C LEU A 64 -6.42 -19.09 -1.29
N THR A 65 -7.22 -18.04 -1.16
CA THR A 65 -6.92 -16.70 -1.69
C THR A 65 -6.92 -15.68 -0.56
N GLY A 66 -5.82 -14.93 -0.43
CA GLY A 66 -5.77 -13.69 0.34
C GLY A 66 -6.08 -12.50 -0.57
N SER A 67 -6.95 -11.59 -0.13
CA SER A 67 -7.19 -10.31 -0.80
C SER A 67 -7.24 -9.18 0.22
N TYR A 68 -6.64 -8.05 -0.11
CA TYR A 68 -6.67 -6.87 0.73
C TYR A 68 -7.00 -5.66 -0.13
N THR A 69 -7.67 -4.68 0.46
CA THR A 69 -7.77 -3.33 -0.08
C THR A 69 -6.84 -2.47 0.75
N THR A 70 -5.99 -1.69 0.09
CA THR A 70 -5.21 -0.65 0.77
C THR A 70 -6.16 0.47 1.15
N GLY A 71 -6.86 0.32 2.28
CA GLY A 71 -7.66 1.38 2.86
C GLY A 71 -6.74 2.51 3.31
N GLY A 72 -6.71 3.62 2.57
CA GLY A 72 -6.41 4.99 3.02
C GLY A 72 -5.23 5.30 3.96
N GLY A 73 -4.32 4.38 4.25
CA GLY A 73 -3.28 4.57 5.28
C GLY A 73 -2.13 3.57 5.27
N GLY A 74 -2.04 2.70 4.26
CA GLY A 74 -0.86 1.86 4.01
C GLY A 74 -0.08 2.43 2.84
N GLY A 75 1.09 3.01 3.11
CA GLY A 75 1.91 3.60 2.06
C GLY A 75 2.49 2.54 1.10
N THR A 76 2.67 2.92 -0.17
CA THR A 76 3.34 2.12 -1.20
C THR A 76 4.84 2.39 -1.14
N ALA A 77 5.64 1.36 -0.88
CA ALA A 77 7.09 1.48 -0.93
C ALA A 77 7.56 1.69 -2.38
N LEU A 78 8.41 2.69 -2.56
CA LEU A 78 9.03 3.09 -3.81
C LEU A 78 10.41 2.45 -3.95
N SER A 79 10.81 2.22 -5.19
CA SER A 79 12.17 1.82 -5.56
C SER A 79 12.86 2.92 -6.35
N ASN A 80 14.15 3.13 -6.14
CA ASN A 80 14.93 4.15 -6.83
C ASN A 80 14.85 3.97 -8.36
N GLY A 81 14.39 4.99 -9.08
CA GLY A 81 14.26 5.00 -10.53
C GLY A 81 13.05 4.24 -11.09
N VAL A 82 12.19 3.66 -10.23
CA VAL A 82 11.04 2.86 -10.68
C VAL A 82 9.76 3.69 -10.61
N PRO A 83 9.08 3.93 -11.75
CA PRO A 83 7.85 4.72 -11.78
C PRO A 83 6.65 3.96 -11.20
N VAL A 84 5.75 4.68 -10.55
CA VAL A 84 4.40 4.23 -10.18
C VAL A 84 3.39 4.97 -11.07
N THR A 85 2.70 4.23 -11.92
CA THR A 85 1.79 4.77 -12.94
C THR A 85 0.32 4.64 -12.55
N GLY A 86 -0.56 5.36 -13.24
CA GLY A 86 -2.01 5.19 -13.08
C GLY A 86 -2.58 5.80 -11.80
N LEU A 87 -1.87 6.78 -11.24
CA LEU A 87 -2.30 7.46 -10.02
C LEU A 87 -3.52 8.33 -10.31
N ALA A 88 -4.46 8.32 -9.37
CA ALA A 88 -5.69 9.08 -9.45
C ALA A 88 -6.17 9.46 -8.04
N ALA A 89 -6.84 10.60 -7.93
CA ALA A 89 -7.58 11.01 -6.74
C ALA A 89 -8.68 12.01 -7.12
N THR A 90 -9.75 12.04 -6.33
CA THR A 90 -10.86 13.00 -6.47
C THR A 90 -10.52 14.33 -5.81
N ALA A 91 -11.03 15.44 -6.35
CA ALA A 91 -10.78 16.78 -5.81
C ALA A 91 -10.93 16.85 -4.28
N GLY A 92 -9.97 17.50 -3.62
CA GLY A 92 -9.89 17.62 -2.16
C GLY A 92 -9.37 16.37 -1.43
N ASN A 93 -9.05 15.29 -2.15
CA ASN A 93 -8.50 14.07 -1.58
C ASN A 93 -7.02 13.89 -1.94
N TRP A 94 -6.39 12.99 -1.20
CA TRP A 94 -4.99 12.63 -1.37
C TRP A 94 -4.86 11.20 -1.90
N THR A 95 -3.77 10.93 -2.60
CA THR A 95 -3.34 9.55 -2.84
C THR A 95 -2.90 8.87 -1.54
N SER A 96 -2.68 7.56 -1.65
CA SER A 96 -1.83 6.81 -0.72
C SER A 96 -0.48 7.51 -0.50
N ASP A 97 0.12 7.19 0.64
CA ASP A 97 1.49 7.58 0.96
C ASP A 97 2.49 6.77 0.13
N TYR A 98 3.58 7.37 -0.36
CA TYR A 98 4.60 6.68 -1.14
C TYR A 98 5.96 6.86 -0.48
N THR A 99 6.61 5.76 -0.08
CA THR A 99 7.81 5.84 0.77
C THR A 99 9.07 5.38 0.06
N LEU A 100 10.12 6.19 0.09
CA LEU A 100 11.44 5.87 -0.47
C LEU A 100 12.50 5.92 0.63
N VAL A 101 13.20 4.81 0.85
CA VAL A 101 14.38 4.80 1.73
C VAL A 101 15.57 5.38 0.98
N VAL A 102 16.14 6.46 1.52
CA VAL A 102 17.31 7.14 0.97
C VAL A 102 18.51 6.87 1.88
N PRO A 103 19.56 6.20 1.39
CA PRO A 103 20.73 5.87 2.20
C PRO A 103 21.60 7.10 2.46
N SER A 104 22.50 7.00 3.45
CA SER A 104 23.55 7.99 3.66
C SER A 104 24.49 8.05 2.46
N GLY A 105 24.86 9.26 2.04
CA GLY A 105 25.74 9.48 0.88
C GLY A 105 24.98 9.72 -0.42
N ALA A 106 23.67 9.44 -0.46
CA ALA A 106 22.87 9.71 -1.63
C ALA A 106 22.84 11.21 -1.98
N THR A 107 22.82 11.52 -3.28
CA THR A 107 22.73 12.89 -3.81
C THR A 107 21.66 12.99 -4.88
N ASN A 108 21.25 14.22 -5.20
CA ASN A 108 20.30 14.50 -6.29
C ASN A 108 18.99 13.72 -6.19
N LEU A 109 18.42 13.62 -4.98
CA LEU A 109 17.11 13.00 -4.78
C LEU A 109 16.03 13.83 -5.48
N LYS A 110 15.17 13.15 -6.24
CA LYS A 110 14.07 13.73 -6.98
C LYS A 110 12.81 12.90 -6.83
N PHE A 111 11.68 13.60 -6.73
CA PHE A 111 10.35 13.05 -6.94
C PHE A 111 9.71 13.83 -8.07
N VAL A 112 9.31 13.14 -9.13
CA VAL A 112 8.75 13.75 -10.34
C VAL A 112 7.37 13.17 -10.57
N ILE A 113 6.36 14.02 -10.74
CA ILE A 113 5.06 13.60 -11.28
C ILE A 113 4.91 14.10 -12.72
N SER A 114 4.28 13.29 -13.58
CA SER A 114 4.03 13.62 -14.97
C SER A 114 2.85 12.85 -15.56
N GLY A 115 2.36 13.30 -16.72
CA GLY A 115 1.29 12.64 -17.49
C GLY A 115 -0.11 12.85 -16.91
N GLY A 116 -1.06 12.05 -17.39
CA GLY A 116 -2.44 12.10 -16.92
C GLY A 116 -3.21 13.36 -17.30
N SER A 117 -4.35 13.56 -16.63
CA SER A 117 -5.23 14.73 -16.72
C SER A 117 -5.59 15.26 -15.33
N GLY A 118 -6.12 16.48 -15.23
CA GLY A 118 -6.48 17.12 -13.96
C GLY A 118 -5.37 18.03 -13.41
N ASP A 119 -5.36 18.20 -12.09
CA ASP A 119 -4.42 19.06 -11.36
C ASP A 119 -3.94 18.36 -10.09
N ALA A 120 -2.68 17.93 -10.11
CA ALA A 120 -2.09 17.03 -9.14
C ALA A 120 -0.90 17.72 -8.45
N ASP A 121 -1.03 17.94 -7.15
CA ASP A 121 -0.04 18.62 -6.34
C ASP A 121 0.85 17.61 -5.59
N LEU A 122 2.13 17.54 -5.91
CA LEU A 122 3.15 16.77 -5.24
C LEU A 122 3.56 17.41 -3.91
N TYR A 123 3.53 16.59 -2.87
CA TYR A 123 4.09 16.90 -1.56
C TYR A 123 5.12 15.86 -1.17
N VAL A 124 6.25 16.30 -0.61
CA VAL A 124 7.29 15.42 -0.08
C VAL A 124 7.70 15.86 1.33
N GLN A 125 7.88 14.90 2.24
CA GLN A 125 8.32 15.11 3.63
C GLN A 125 9.28 13.97 4.05
N LEU A 126 10.17 14.23 5.01
CA LEU A 126 11.08 13.24 5.57
C LEU A 126 10.52 12.66 6.88
N ASN A 127 10.60 11.34 7.04
CA ASN A 127 10.23 10.54 8.22
C ASN A 127 8.75 10.61 8.65
N ALA A 128 7.90 11.31 7.91
CA ALA A 128 6.45 11.36 8.14
C ALA A 128 5.70 11.68 6.84
N ALA A 129 4.45 11.25 6.76
CA ALA A 129 3.57 11.61 5.65
C ALA A 129 3.35 13.14 5.60
N PRO A 130 3.43 13.78 4.42
CA PRO A 130 3.19 15.20 4.30
C PRO A 130 1.73 15.58 4.58
N THR A 131 1.54 16.81 5.04
CA THR A 131 0.24 17.47 5.21
C THR A 131 0.22 18.80 4.43
N THR A 132 -0.93 19.47 4.37
CA THR A 132 -1.03 20.82 3.79
C THR A 132 -0.18 21.87 4.53
N SER A 133 0.25 21.59 5.76
CA SER A 133 1.03 22.51 6.60
C SER A 133 2.43 22.01 6.95
N SER A 134 2.77 20.75 6.61
CA SER A 134 4.06 20.14 6.91
C SER A 134 4.59 19.39 5.70
N TYR A 135 5.61 19.97 5.07
CA TYR A 135 6.27 19.44 3.88
C TYR A 135 7.69 20.02 3.78
N LEU A 136 8.59 19.29 3.12
CA LEU A 136 9.89 19.82 2.71
C LEU A 136 9.84 20.43 1.32
N CYS A 137 8.96 19.90 0.47
CA CYS A 137 8.82 20.38 -0.89
C CYS A 137 7.37 20.26 -1.35
N ARG A 138 6.91 21.37 -1.93
CA ARG A 138 5.73 21.41 -2.77
C ARG A 138 5.94 22.47 -3.87
N PRO A 139 6.04 22.09 -5.16
CA PRO A 139 6.24 23.04 -6.26
C PRO A 139 5.02 23.93 -6.55
N TYR A 140 3.78 23.49 -6.25
CA TYR A 140 2.55 24.30 -6.42
C TYR A 140 2.37 24.77 -7.89
N LEU A 141 2.77 23.97 -8.88
CA LEU A 141 2.62 24.29 -10.30
C LEU A 141 1.28 23.79 -10.82
N SER A 142 0.63 24.56 -11.69
CA SER A 142 -0.61 24.13 -12.33
C SER A 142 -0.40 22.88 -13.19
N GLY A 143 -1.26 21.87 -13.02
CA GLY A 143 -1.30 20.67 -13.84
C GLY A 143 -0.65 19.46 -13.14
N ASN A 144 -0.08 18.56 -13.94
CA ASN A 144 0.42 17.27 -13.43
C ASN A 144 1.95 17.11 -13.55
N SER A 145 2.67 18.19 -13.85
CA SER A 145 4.12 18.17 -14.08
C SER A 145 4.82 18.93 -12.98
N GLU A 146 5.12 18.24 -11.90
CA GLU A 146 5.80 18.80 -10.73
C GLU A 146 7.04 18.01 -10.35
N THR A 147 8.03 18.69 -9.77
CA THR A 147 9.29 18.08 -9.37
C THR A 147 9.77 18.64 -8.04
N CYS A 148 10.03 17.74 -7.10
CA CYS A 148 10.77 18.03 -5.88
C CYS A 148 12.21 17.55 -6.03
N THR A 149 13.19 18.43 -5.79
CA THR A 149 14.62 18.10 -5.87
C THR A 149 15.32 18.44 -4.56
N PHE A 150 16.15 17.52 -4.08
CA PHE A 150 17.02 17.68 -2.92
C PHE A 150 18.45 17.35 -3.36
N ALA A 151 19.29 18.39 -3.50
CA ALA A 151 20.68 18.20 -3.94
C ALA A 151 21.47 17.33 -2.95
N SER A 152 21.30 17.60 -1.66
CA SER A 152 21.91 16.87 -0.55
C SER A 152 20.81 16.34 0.38
N PRO A 153 20.17 15.21 0.06
CA PRO A 153 19.13 14.62 0.90
C PRO A 153 19.71 14.10 2.22
N THR A 154 18.95 14.25 3.30
CA THR A 154 19.25 13.60 4.58
C THR A 154 18.88 12.13 4.47
N ALA A 155 19.72 11.23 4.98
CA ALA A 155 19.38 9.82 5.04
C ALA A 155 18.10 9.60 5.86
N GLY A 156 17.21 8.72 5.38
CA GLY A 156 15.95 8.43 6.03
C GLY A 156 14.86 8.03 5.04
N THR A 157 13.63 7.98 5.52
CA THR A 157 12.47 7.60 4.70
C THR A 157 11.76 8.85 4.21
N TYR A 158 11.78 9.08 2.91
CA TYR A 158 11.01 10.15 2.30
C TYR A 158 9.61 9.66 1.98
N HIS A 159 8.61 10.46 2.31
CA HIS A 159 7.20 10.24 2.05
C HIS A 159 6.73 11.21 0.99
N ALA A 160 6.10 10.70 -0.06
CA ALA A 160 5.48 11.47 -1.12
C ALA A 160 3.97 11.21 -1.15
N ARG A 161 3.17 12.27 -1.23
CA ARG A 161 1.73 12.18 -1.47
C ARG A 161 1.33 13.19 -2.54
N ILE A 162 0.28 12.88 -3.25
CA ILE A 162 -0.26 13.77 -4.28
C ILE A 162 -1.65 14.21 -3.83
N ASN A 163 -1.86 15.51 -3.72
CA ASN A 163 -3.14 16.12 -3.41
C ASN A 163 -3.85 16.50 -4.71
N ALA A 164 -5.12 16.14 -4.82
CA ALA A 164 -5.95 16.51 -5.97
C ALA A 164 -6.53 17.91 -5.74
N TYR A 165 -5.90 18.95 -6.30
CA TYR A 165 -6.53 20.27 -6.37
C TYR A 165 -7.81 20.21 -7.21
N SER A 166 -7.72 19.50 -8.35
CA SER A 166 -8.87 18.99 -9.09
C SER A 166 -8.74 17.48 -9.28
N THR A 167 -9.85 16.80 -9.58
CA THR A 167 -9.81 15.35 -9.83
C THR A 167 -8.80 15.05 -10.93
N PHE A 168 -7.81 14.21 -10.64
CA PHE A 168 -6.77 13.81 -11.58
C PHE A 168 -6.78 12.29 -11.78
N SER A 169 -6.26 11.87 -12.94
CA SER A 169 -6.10 10.44 -13.25
C SER A 169 -4.97 10.21 -14.24
N GLY A 170 -4.37 9.02 -14.18
CA GLY A 170 -3.30 8.61 -15.10
C GLY A 170 -1.95 9.26 -14.81
N VAL A 171 -1.76 9.88 -13.64
CA VAL A 171 -0.49 10.50 -13.23
C VAL A 171 0.54 9.41 -12.92
N THR A 172 1.81 9.70 -13.22
CA THR A 172 2.94 8.82 -12.92
C THR A 172 3.90 9.52 -11.96
N LEU A 173 4.22 8.87 -10.83
CA LEU A 173 5.24 9.30 -9.86
C LEU A 173 6.54 8.53 -10.08
N THR A 174 7.65 9.23 -10.29
CA THR A 174 8.99 8.65 -10.45
C THR A 174 9.96 9.22 -9.41
N PRO A 175 10.38 8.41 -8.43
CA PRO A 175 11.45 8.75 -7.51
C PRO A 175 12.82 8.42 -8.11
N SER A 176 13.85 9.21 -7.84
CA SER A 176 15.22 8.89 -8.21
C SER A 176 16.24 9.53 -7.26
N TYR A 177 17.39 8.91 -7.03
CA TYR A 177 18.57 9.49 -6.39
C TYR A 177 19.85 8.84 -6.95
N THR A 178 20.97 9.53 -6.80
CA THR A 178 22.32 8.99 -7.06
C THR A 178 22.85 8.38 -5.76
N PRO A 179 23.17 7.07 -5.70
CA PRO A 179 23.67 6.40 -4.50
C PRO A 179 24.99 6.99 -3.98
#